data_AF-A0A394DG89-F1
#
_entry.id   AF-A0A394DG89-F1
#
_cell.length_a   1.000
_cell.length_b   1.000
_cell.length_c   1.000
_cell.angle_alpha   90.00
_cell.angle_beta   90.00
_cell.angle_gamma   90.00
#
_symmetry.space_group_name_H-M   'P 1'
#
loop_
_entity.id
_entity.type
_entity.pdbx_description
1 polymer ?
#
loop_
_entity_poly.entity_id
_entity_poly.type
_entity_poly.pdbx_seq_one_letter_code
_entity_poly.pdbx_strand_id
1 'polypeptide(L)'
;MNMIHSIMGMNMSPSTGLIGFCIKRKDYENGIERRVYCSIQPAWAGTAIPDPNLKIWDGPKPITILGSTGSIGTQTLNIVAEFPHRFKVVGLAAGSNVTLLADQVKTFKPQVVALRNESLIDELKEALADSEHQPEIITGEQGVIEVARHPDAATVVTGIVGCAGLKVTPYPYLHDLQHAS
;
A
#
# COMPACT_ATOMS: atom_id res chain seq x y z
N MET A 1 56.25 -51.45 15.25
CA MET A 1 55.49 -51.84 14.04
C MET A 1 54.78 -50.61 13.50
N ASN A 2 55.20 -50.16 12.31
CA ASN A 2 54.46 -49.60 11.15
C ASN A 2 53.26 -48.67 11.40
N MET A 3 52.98 -47.60 10.63
CA MET A 3 53.61 -46.86 9.53
C MET A 3 52.72 -45.61 9.29
N ILE A 4 53.34 -44.44 9.18
CA ILE A 4 53.08 -43.28 8.29
C ILE A 4 51.95 -43.31 7.25
N HIS A 5 51.15 -42.23 7.21
CA HIS A 5 50.93 -41.31 6.05
C HIS A 5 50.07 -40.10 6.52
N SER A 6 50.62 -38.89 6.62
CA SER A 6 50.82 -37.86 5.57
C SER A 6 49.58 -36.97 5.27
N ILE A 7 49.55 -35.81 5.95
CA ILE A 7 49.36 -34.43 5.47
C ILE A 7 48.34 -34.19 4.33
N MET A 8 47.29 -33.40 4.63
CA MET A 8 46.83 -32.31 3.75
C MET A 8 46.11 -31.24 4.59
N GLY A 9 46.69 -30.04 4.64
CA GLY A 9 46.16 -28.91 5.40
C GLY A 9 44.87 -28.37 4.79
N MET A 10 43.86 -28.15 5.63
CA MET A 10 42.67 -27.38 5.28
C MET A 10 42.84 -25.95 5.79
N ASN A 11 43.18 -25.07 4.86
CA ASN A 11 43.05 -23.63 5.00
C ASN A 11 41.62 -23.28 4.57
N MET A 12 40.74 -22.89 5.50
CA MET A 12 39.38 -22.42 5.18
C MET A 12 39.11 -21.09 5.88
N SER A 13 39.12 -20.03 5.09
CA SER A 13 38.50 -18.75 5.41
C SER A 13 36.98 -18.80 5.12
N PRO A 14 36.18 -17.89 5.69
CA PRO A 14 34.73 -18.03 5.78
C PRO A 14 34.04 -17.36 4.60
N SER A 15 33.14 -18.07 3.91
CA SER A 15 32.21 -17.48 2.94
C SER A 15 30.77 -17.91 3.23
N THR A 16 30.08 -17.00 3.92
CA THR A 16 28.69 -16.58 3.70
C THR A 16 27.78 -17.52 2.91
N GLY A 17 26.85 -18.16 3.63
CA GLY A 17 25.75 -18.91 3.05
C GLY A 17 24.77 -18.01 2.30
N LEU A 18 24.64 -18.23 1.00
CA LEU A 18 23.55 -17.76 0.16
C LEU A 18 22.31 -18.63 0.43
N ILE A 19 21.41 -18.14 1.29
CA ILE A 19 20.06 -18.69 1.43
C ILE A 19 19.24 -18.15 0.26
N GLY A 20 19.21 -18.90 -0.85
CA GLY A 20 18.37 -18.58 -2.00
C GLY A 20 16.90 -18.87 -1.70
N PHE A 21 16.07 -17.83 -1.58
CA PHE A 21 14.62 -17.99 -1.58
C PHE A 21 14.14 -18.29 -3.01
N CYS A 22 13.74 -19.53 -3.26
CA CYS A 22 13.08 -19.92 -4.51
C CYS A 22 11.59 -19.57 -4.40
N ILE A 23 11.16 -18.46 -5.03
CA ILE A 23 9.74 -18.18 -5.24
C ILE A 23 9.24 -19.14 -6.33
N LYS A 24 8.62 -20.26 -5.92
CA LYS A 24 7.87 -21.12 -6.85
C LYS A 24 6.54 -20.46 -7.19
N ARG A 25 6.44 -19.86 -8.38
CA ARG A 25 5.14 -19.69 -9.05
C ARG A 25 4.74 -21.02 -9.67
N LYS A 26 3.49 -21.42 -9.47
CA LYS A 26 2.88 -22.63 -10.01
C LYS A 26 2.00 -22.20 -11.18
N ASP A 27 2.55 -22.22 -12.38
CA ASP A 27 1.79 -22.00 -13.61
C ASP A 27 1.63 -23.34 -14.34
N TYR A 28 0.37 -23.67 -14.65
CA TYR A 28 -0.04 -24.92 -15.30
C TYR A 28 0.28 -24.89 -16.81
N GLU A 29 0.95 -25.96 -17.24
CA GLU A 29 0.96 -26.61 -18.56
C GLU A 29 1.28 -25.81 -19.84
N ASN A 30 2.51 -26.01 -20.31
CA ASN A 30 2.88 -26.68 -21.59
C ASN A 30 4.10 -26.03 -22.25
N GLY A 31 5.16 -26.82 -22.41
CA GLY A 31 6.11 -26.68 -23.51
C GLY A 31 7.32 -25.75 -23.29
N ILE A 32 8.48 -26.39 -23.12
CA ILE A 32 9.84 -25.86 -23.32
C ILE A 32 10.34 -24.92 -22.21
N GLU A 33 11.10 -25.50 -21.27
CA GLU A 33 11.91 -24.80 -20.27
C GLU A 33 12.98 -23.93 -20.96
N ARG A 34 12.63 -22.71 -21.34
CA ARG A 34 13.63 -21.67 -21.62
C ARG A 34 14.06 -21.07 -20.29
N ARG A 35 15.17 -21.58 -19.75
CA ARG A 35 15.88 -20.93 -18.64
C ARG A 35 16.44 -19.60 -19.14
N VAL A 36 15.68 -18.53 -18.96
CA VAL A 36 16.20 -17.17 -19.10
C VAL A 36 17.00 -16.88 -17.84
N TYR A 37 18.32 -17.05 -17.92
CA TYR A 37 19.24 -16.47 -16.95
C TYR A 37 19.25 -14.96 -17.20
N CYS A 38 18.38 -14.22 -16.51
CA CYS A 38 18.64 -12.81 -16.32
C CYS A 38 19.79 -12.72 -15.33
N SER A 39 20.98 -12.37 -15.82
CA SER A 39 22.05 -11.85 -14.98
C SER A 39 21.56 -10.53 -14.40
N ILE A 40 20.78 -10.60 -13.32
CA ILE A 40 20.45 -9.43 -12.51
C ILE A 40 21.76 -9.02 -11.84
N GLN A 41 22.53 -8.19 -12.53
CA GLN A 41 23.44 -7.28 -11.84
C GLN A 41 22.59 -6.07 -11.47
N PRO A 42 22.24 -5.88 -10.18
CA PRO A 42 21.61 -4.64 -9.76
C PRO A 42 22.62 -3.51 -9.97
N ALA A 43 22.33 -2.59 -10.88
CA ALA A 43 23.15 -1.41 -11.13
C ALA A 43 23.06 -0.35 -10.00
N TRP A 44 22.43 -0.66 -8.87
CA TRP A 44 22.32 0.22 -7.72
C TRP A 44 23.12 -0.37 -6.56
N ALA A 45 24.18 0.32 -6.13
CA ALA A 45 24.93 -0.02 -4.93
C ALA A 45 24.16 0.45 -3.69
N GLY A 46 23.08 -0.24 -3.40
CA GLY A 46 22.35 -0.13 -2.14
C GLY A 46 21.73 -1.49 -1.86
N THR A 47 21.80 -1.95 -0.62
CA THR A 47 20.80 -2.91 -0.15
C THR A 47 19.64 -2.05 0.32
N ALA A 48 18.41 -2.33 -0.12
CA ALA A 48 17.24 -1.68 0.47
C ALA A 48 17.19 -2.17 1.91
N ILE A 49 17.68 -1.35 2.84
CA ILE A 49 17.54 -1.61 4.27
C ILE A 49 16.03 -1.45 4.51
N PRO A 50 15.30 -2.52 4.87
CA PRO A 50 13.89 -2.38 5.20
C PRO A 50 13.81 -1.40 6.38
N ASP A 51 12.96 -0.38 6.26
CA ASP A 51 12.73 0.55 7.34
C ASP A 51 12.27 -0.25 8.58
N PRO A 52 12.97 -0.17 9.72
CA PRO A 52 12.64 -0.94 10.92
C PRO A 52 11.26 -0.55 11.51
N ASN A 53 10.71 0.59 11.11
CA ASN A 53 9.39 1.07 11.51
C ASN A 53 8.28 0.72 10.49
N LEU A 54 8.58 -0.09 9.46
CA LEU A 54 7.56 -0.50 8.50
C LEU A 54 6.52 -1.38 9.21
N LYS A 55 5.32 -0.83 9.39
CA LYS A 55 4.16 -1.53 10.00
C LYS A 55 3.77 -2.72 9.12
N ILE A 56 4.06 -3.94 9.60
CA ILE A 56 3.68 -5.20 8.96
C ILE A 56 2.24 -5.55 9.39
N TRP A 57 1.45 -6.08 8.45
CA TRP A 57 0.05 -6.42 8.68
C TRP A 57 -0.13 -7.92 8.50
N ASP A 58 -0.56 -8.62 9.56
CA ASP A 58 -0.85 -10.07 9.53
C ASP A 58 -2.24 -10.40 8.94
N GLY A 59 -2.91 -9.43 8.30
CA GLY A 59 -4.27 -9.54 7.76
C GLY A 59 -4.48 -8.73 6.47
N PRO A 60 -5.74 -8.46 6.06
CA PRO A 60 -6.00 -7.68 4.86
C PRO A 60 -5.36 -6.30 4.99
N LYS A 61 -4.53 -5.96 3.99
CA LYS A 61 -3.76 -4.72 3.98
C LYS A 61 -4.71 -3.53 3.95
N PRO A 62 -4.64 -2.62 4.94
CA PRO A 62 -5.49 -1.46 4.95
C PRO A 62 -5.02 -0.43 3.94
N ILE A 63 -5.96 0.07 3.13
CA ILE A 63 -5.69 1.04 2.10
C ILE A 63 -6.67 2.21 2.19
N THR A 64 -6.19 3.38 1.79
CA THR A 64 -6.99 4.58 1.59
C THR A 64 -7.01 4.93 0.11
N ILE A 65 -8.15 5.35 -0.41
CA ILE A 65 -8.31 5.70 -1.82
C ILE A 65 -8.79 7.14 -1.93
N LEU A 66 -7.96 7.99 -2.52
CA LEU A 66 -8.26 9.39 -2.79
C LEU A 66 -8.75 9.55 -4.22
N GLY A 67 -9.91 10.17 -4.42
CA GLY A 67 -10.57 10.18 -5.73
C GLY A 67 -11.26 8.85 -6.05
N SER A 68 -11.95 8.24 -5.08
CA SER A 68 -12.60 6.93 -5.20
C SER A 68 -13.66 6.86 -6.30
N THR A 69 -14.26 7.99 -6.65
CA THR A 69 -15.29 8.11 -7.70
C THR A 69 -14.71 8.36 -9.08
N GLY A 70 -13.38 8.54 -9.21
CA GLY A 70 -12.68 8.67 -10.48
C GLY A 70 -12.33 7.31 -11.08
N SER A 71 -11.86 7.29 -12.33
CA SER A 71 -11.54 6.04 -13.05
C SER A 71 -10.52 5.14 -12.32
N ILE A 72 -9.45 5.72 -11.76
CA ILE A 72 -8.45 4.97 -10.98
C ILE A 72 -9.07 4.47 -9.66
N GLY A 73 -9.88 5.30 -9.01
CA GLY A 73 -10.53 4.96 -7.74
C GLY A 73 -11.52 3.80 -7.88
N THR A 74 -12.40 3.85 -8.88
CA THR A 74 -13.39 2.80 -9.13
C THR A 74 -12.73 1.49 -9.55
N GLN A 75 -11.71 1.54 -10.42
CA GLN A 75 -10.93 0.36 -10.79
C GLN A 75 -10.21 -0.26 -9.59
N THR A 76 -9.63 0.57 -8.72
CA THR A 76 -8.99 0.09 -7.49
C THR A 76 -10.00 -0.60 -6.58
N LEU A 77 -11.18 -0.01 -6.40
CA LEU A 77 -12.25 -0.60 -5.59
C LEU A 77 -12.77 -1.91 -6.17
N ASN A 78 -12.83 -2.06 -7.50
CA ASN A 78 -13.19 -3.33 -8.13
C ASN A 78 -12.19 -4.44 -7.75
N ILE A 79 -10.89 -4.15 -7.77
CA ILE A 79 -9.86 -5.11 -7.33
C ILE A 79 -10.01 -5.45 -5.84
N VAL A 80 -10.32 -4.46 -5.00
CA VAL A 80 -10.56 -4.71 -3.57
C VAL A 80 -11.78 -5.61 -3.35
N ALA A 81 -12.84 -5.42 -4.13
CA ALA A 81 -14.03 -6.28 -4.10
C ALA A 81 -13.73 -7.73 -4.54
N GLU A 82 -12.81 -7.91 -5.50
CA GLU A 82 -12.36 -9.25 -5.93
C GLU A 82 -11.45 -9.93 -4.89
N PHE A 83 -10.70 -9.15 -4.09
CA PHE A 83 -9.74 -9.67 -3.11
C PHE A 83 -9.95 -9.14 -1.68
N PRO A 84 -11.13 -9.38 -1.05
CA PRO A 84 -11.48 -8.84 0.27
C PRO A 84 -10.60 -9.41 1.40
N HIS A 85 -9.99 -10.59 1.20
CA HIS A 85 -9.06 -11.18 2.16
C HIS A 85 -7.67 -10.52 2.13
N ARG A 86 -7.35 -9.77 1.08
CA ARG A 86 -6.03 -9.14 0.90
C ARG A 86 -6.04 -7.65 1.16
N PHE A 87 -7.17 -6.98 0.97
CA PHE A 87 -7.28 -5.54 1.11
C PHE A 87 -8.48 -5.15 1.95
N LYS A 88 -8.32 -4.12 2.77
CA LYS A 88 -9.38 -3.51 3.55
C LYS A 88 -9.39 -2.02 3.28
N VAL A 89 -10.54 -1.45 2.94
CA VAL A 89 -10.66 0.00 2.77
C VAL A 89 -10.82 0.64 4.15
N VAL A 90 -9.92 1.56 4.48
CA VAL A 90 -9.97 2.33 5.72
C VAL A 90 -10.50 3.74 5.47
N GLY A 91 -10.08 4.36 4.36
CA GLY A 91 -10.47 5.71 4.02
C GLY A 91 -10.87 5.86 2.55
N LEU A 92 -11.91 6.66 2.29
CA LEU A 92 -12.30 7.08 0.94
C LEU A 92 -12.34 8.60 0.86
N ALA A 93 -11.86 9.19 -0.24
CA ALA A 93 -12.08 10.60 -0.52
C ALA A 93 -12.68 10.79 -1.92
N ALA A 94 -13.65 11.68 -2.06
CA ALA A 94 -14.27 12.00 -3.33
C ALA A 94 -14.48 13.51 -3.53
N GLY A 95 -14.71 13.88 -4.80
CA GLY A 95 -14.92 15.28 -5.20
C GLY A 95 -16.35 15.75 -4.94
N SER A 96 -17.27 15.33 -5.81
CA SER A 96 -18.66 15.81 -5.83
C SER A 96 -19.70 14.74 -6.16
N ASN A 97 -19.30 13.49 -6.43
CA ASN A 97 -20.23 12.42 -6.76
C ASN A 97 -20.70 11.71 -5.47
N VAL A 98 -21.75 12.26 -4.86
CA VAL A 98 -22.31 11.78 -3.58
C VAL A 98 -22.94 10.39 -3.73
N THR A 99 -23.74 10.17 -4.77
CA THR A 99 -24.46 8.90 -4.97
C THR A 99 -23.48 7.73 -5.03
N LEU A 100 -22.44 7.84 -5.88
CA LEU A 100 -21.44 6.78 -6.00
C LEU A 100 -20.63 6.62 -4.71
N LEU A 101 -20.31 7.71 -4.02
CA LEU A 101 -19.60 7.65 -2.75
C LEU A 101 -20.44 6.91 -1.69
N ALA A 102 -21.74 7.19 -1.58
CA ALA A 102 -22.63 6.54 -0.63
C ALA A 102 -22.70 5.02 -0.87
N ASP A 103 -22.78 4.60 -2.13
CA ASP A 103 -22.77 3.17 -2.50
C ASP A 103 -21.44 2.50 -2.13
N GLN A 104 -20.32 3.18 -2.37
CA GLN A 104 -18.99 2.71 -1.96
C GLN A 104 -18.88 2.58 -0.44
N VAL A 105 -19.40 3.55 0.31
CA VAL A 105 -19.40 3.51 1.79
C VAL A 105 -20.22 2.34 2.32
N LYS A 106 -21.41 2.11 1.77
CA LYS A 106 -22.28 0.98 2.14
C LYS A 106 -21.60 -0.37 1.87
N THR A 107 -20.88 -0.47 0.77
CA THR A 107 -20.22 -1.71 0.32
C THR A 107 -18.96 -2.01 1.12
N PHE A 108 -18.06 -1.04 1.26
CA PHE A 108 -16.72 -1.25 1.81
C PHE A 108 -16.59 -0.90 3.29
N LYS A 109 -17.62 -0.25 3.88
CA LYS A 109 -17.68 0.14 5.30
C LYS A 109 -16.38 0.80 5.81
N PRO A 110 -15.88 1.86 5.13
CA PRO A 110 -14.64 2.53 5.52
C PRO A 110 -14.81 3.23 6.87
N GLN A 111 -13.72 3.45 7.61
CA GLN A 111 -13.77 4.17 8.89
C GLN A 111 -13.97 5.67 8.69
N VAL A 112 -13.30 6.24 7.69
CA VAL A 112 -13.31 7.68 7.41
C VAL A 112 -13.63 7.96 5.94
N VAL A 113 -14.39 9.02 5.70
CA VAL A 113 -14.80 9.46 4.37
C VAL A 113 -14.60 10.97 4.24
N ALA A 114 -13.91 11.40 3.18
CA ALA A 114 -13.76 12.81 2.85
C ALA A 114 -14.56 13.21 1.62
N LEU A 115 -15.31 14.30 1.74
CA LEU A 115 -15.99 14.93 0.60
C LEU A 115 -15.45 16.35 0.41
N ARG A 116 -14.86 16.62 -0.76
CA ARG A 116 -14.26 17.93 -1.04
C ARG A 116 -15.32 19.04 -1.11
N ASN A 117 -16.50 18.75 -1.66
CA ASN A 117 -17.57 19.73 -1.80
C ASN A 117 -18.44 19.78 -0.53
N GLU A 118 -18.29 20.86 0.24
CA GLU A 118 -19.03 21.05 1.49
C GLU A 118 -20.54 21.25 1.26
N SER A 119 -20.97 21.81 0.14
CA SER A 119 -22.39 21.99 -0.16
C SER A 119 -23.18 20.69 -0.30
N LEU A 120 -22.49 19.56 -0.45
CA LEU A 120 -23.08 18.24 -0.72
C LEU A 120 -23.04 17.30 0.51
N ILE A 121 -22.61 17.81 1.66
CA ILE A 121 -22.50 17.01 2.89
C ILE A 121 -23.88 16.51 3.36
N ASP A 122 -24.89 17.38 3.32
CA ASP A 122 -26.22 17.04 3.81
C ASP A 122 -26.83 15.93 2.95
N GLU A 123 -26.66 16.00 1.63
CA GLU A 123 -27.06 14.94 0.70
C GLU A 123 -26.33 13.61 1.00
N LEU A 124 -25.03 13.65 1.32
CA LEU A 124 -24.27 12.45 1.69
C LEU A 124 -24.78 11.86 3.01
N LYS A 125 -25.06 12.69 4.01
CA LYS A 125 -25.59 12.25 5.31
C LYS A 125 -26.98 11.63 5.16
N GLU A 126 -27.85 12.25 4.36
CA GLU A 126 -29.17 11.69 4.04
C GLU A 126 -29.05 10.35 3.31
N ALA A 127 -28.17 10.25 2.30
CA ALA A 127 -27.94 9.00 1.57
C ALA A 127 -27.37 7.86 2.44
N LEU A 128 -26.69 8.21 3.54
CA LEU A 128 -26.12 7.29 4.52
C LEU A 128 -27.01 7.08 5.76
N ALA A 129 -28.10 7.83 5.93
CA ALA A 129 -28.97 7.75 7.10
C ALA A 129 -29.55 6.34 7.30
N ASP A 130 -29.87 5.67 6.20
CA ASP A 130 -30.39 4.28 6.18
C ASP A 130 -29.28 3.22 6.21
N SER A 131 -28.01 3.60 6.31
CA SER A 131 -26.90 2.64 6.35
C SER A 131 -26.66 2.11 7.76
N GLU A 132 -26.39 0.82 7.88
CA GLU A 132 -25.93 0.20 9.13
C GLU A 132 -24.57 0.75 9.60
N HIS A 133 -23.78 1.31 8.68
CA HIS A 133 -22.43 1.79 8.94
C HIS A 133 -22.34 3.29 8.73
N GLN A 134 -21.99 4.01 9.80
CA GLN A 134 -21.75 5.45 9.76
C GLN A 134 -20.25 5.74 9.87
N PRO A 135 -19.58 6.11 8.77
CA PRO A 135 -18.19 6.54 8.82
C PRO A 135 -18.06 7.95 9.42
N GLU A 136 -16.85 8.29 9.84
CA GLU A 136 -16.49 9.68 10.13
C GLU A 136 -16.43 10.47 8.81
N ILE A 137 -17.26 11.51 8.68
CA ILE A 137 -17.32 12.34 7.48
C ILE A 137 -16.55 13.64 7.72
N ILE A 138 -15.51 13.87 6.92
CA ILE A 138 -14.67 15.07 6.96
C ILE A 138 -14.79 15.82 5.63
N THR A 139 -14.71 17.13 5.67
CA THR A 139 -15.16 17.97 4.55
C THR A 139 -14.08 18.93 4.10
N GLY A 140 -14.19 19.38 2.85
CA GLY A 140 -13.21 20.29 2.25
C GLY A 140 -11.88 19.62 1.91
N GLU A 141 -10.88 20.44 1.56
CA GLU A 141 -9.56 19.92 1.18
C GLU A 141 -8.80 19.30 2.36
N GLN A 142 -9.06 19.77 3.58
CA GLN A 142 -8.43 19.22 4.79
C GLN A 142 -8.87 17.78 5.04
N GLY A 143 -10.13 17.43 4.80
CA GLY A 143 -10.59 16.04 4.93
C GLY A 143 -9.83 15.08 4.04
N VAL A 144 -9.47 15.48 2.82
CA VAL A 144 -8.68 14.64 1.90
C VAL A 144 -7.28 14.37 2.47
N ILE A 145 -6.67 15.38 3.11
CA ILE A 145 -5.35 15.26 3.75
C ILE A 145 -5.43 14.38 5.00
N GLU A 146 -6.47 14.56 5.83
CA GLU A 146 -6.71 13.74 7.02
C GLU A 146 -6.85 12.26 6.65
N VAL A 147 -7.68 11.98 5.66
CA VAL A 147 -7.91 10.62 5.14
C VAL A 147 -6.61 10.01 4.62
N ALA A 148 -5.79 10.81 3.91
CA ALA A 148 -4.48 10.37 3.43
C ALA A 148 -3.46 10.10 4.55
N ARG A 149 -3.61 10.77 5.70
CA ARG A 149 -2.74 10.64 6.88
C ARG A 149 -3.24 9.65 7.92
N HIS A 150 -4.35 8.96 7.66
CA HIS A 150 -4.96 8.07 8.63
C HIS A 150 -3.96 7.02 9.13
N PRO A 151 -3.76 6.86 10.46
CA PRO A 151 -2.67 6.05 11.04
C PRO A 151 -2.78 4.56 10.74
N ASP A 152 -3.99 4.10 10.39
CA ASP A 152 -4.24 2.73 9.99
C ASP A 152 -4.10 2.50 8.48
N ALA A 153 -3.90 3.53 7.67
CA ALA A 153 -3.68 3.34 6.23
C ALA A 153 -2.24 2.87 5.96
N ALA A 154 -2.07 1.65 5.42
CA ALA A 154 -0.76 1.16 5.01
C ALA A 154 -0.35 1.68 3.62
N THR A 155 -1.32 2.05 2.80
CA THR A 155 -1.07 2.52 1.44
C THR A 155 -2.17 3.50 1.04
N VAL A 156 -1.74 4.60 0.42
CA VAL A 156 -2.64 5.61 -0.13
C VAL A 156 -2.60 5.51 -1.64
N VAL A 157 -3.75 5.25 -2.24
CA VAL A 157 -3.93 5.26 -3.70
C VAL A 157 -4.49 6.62 -4.07
N THR A 158 -3.78 7.36 -4.93
CA THR A 158 -4.24 8.65 -5.44
C THR A 158 -4.78 8.50 -6.86
N GLY A 159 -6.09 8.71 -7.00
CA GLY A 159 -6.83 8.81 -8.26
C GLY A 159 -7.32 10.23 -8.55
N ILE A 160 -6.83 11.22 -7.79
CA ILE A 160 -7.17 12.63 -8.00
C ILE A 160 -6.44 13.14 -9.24
N VAL A 161 -7.19 13.68 -10.21
CA VAL A 161 -6.65 14.26 -11.44
C VAL A 161 -6.03 15.65 -11.22
N GLY A 162 -4.85 15.90 -11.80
CA GLY A 162 -4.16 17.19 -11.83
C GLY A 162 -3.27 17.52 -10.62
N CYS A 163 -2.81 18.77 -10.51
CA CYS A 163 -1.95 19.24 -9.40
C CYS A 163 -2.60 19.12 -8.01
N ALA A 164 -3.91 18.87 -7.94
CA ALA A 164 -4.63 18.60 -6.70
C ALA A 164 -4.12 17.34 -5.98
N GLY A 165 -3.54 16.37 -6.70
CA GLY A 165 -2.93 15.18 -6.10
C GLY A 165 -1.60 15.42 -5.38
N LEU A 166 -0.87 16.49 -5.74
CA LEU A 166 0.46 16.78 -5.16
C LEU A 166 0.39 17.28 -3.71
N LYS A 167 -0.69 17.99 -3.35
CA LYS A 167 -0.95 18.46 -1.97
C LYS A 167 -1.05 17.30 -0.96
N VAL A 168 -1.34 16.10 -1.44
CA VAL A 168 -1.59 14.90 -0.62
C VAL A 168 -0.33 14.09 -0.31
N THR A 169 0.85 14.63 -0.63
CA THR A 169 2.13 14.04 -0.23
C THR A 169 2.53 14.59 1.13
N PRO A 170 2.24 13.92 2.26
CA PRO A 170 2.92 14.24 3.50
C PRO A 170 4.38 13.83 3.33
N TYR A 171 5.26 14.78 3.01
CA TYR A 171 6.68 14.59 3.30
C TYR A 171 6.83 14.53 4.81
N PRO A 172 7.18 13.38 5.42
CA PRO A 172 7.30 13.28 6.87
C PRO A 172 8.68 13.73 7.38
N TYR A 173 9.47 14.46 6.60
CA TYR A 173 10.90 14.64 6.87
C TYR A 173 11.42 16.09 6.81
N LEU A 174 10.65 17.07 7.29
CA LEU A 174 11.11 18.46 7.39
C LEU A 174 10.74 19.16 8.71
N HIS A 175 10.68 18.43 9.83
CA HIS A 175 10.40 19.06 11.14
C HIS A 175 11.58 19.08 12.13
N ASP A 176 12.79 18.61 11.74
CA ASP A 176 13.95 18.52 12.64
C ASP A 176 15.20 19.34 12.22
N LEU A 177 15.04 20.41 11.43
CA LEU A 177 16.16 21.32 11.10
C LEU A 177 15.90 22.79 11.46
N GLN A 178 15.28 23.06 12.61
CA GLN A 178 15.22 24.43 13.17
C GLN A 178 15.69 24.56 14.63
N HIS A 179 16.29 23.52 15.23
CA HIS A 179 16.87 23.59 16.57
C HIS A 179 18.35 23.17 16.63
N ALA A 180 19.15 23.62 15.66
CA ALA A 180 20.59 23.71 15.81
C ALA A 180 20.98 25.18 15.65
N SER A 181 20.91 25.92 16.77
CA SER A 181 21.54 27.24 16.95
C SER A 181 22.66 27.08 17.97
#